data_AF-A0AA35RQZ8-F1
#
_entry.id   AF-A0AA35RQZ8-F1
#
_cell.length_a   1.000
_cell.length_b   1.000
_cell.length_c   1.000
_cell.angle_alpha   90.00
_cell.angle_beta   90.00
_cell.angle_gamma   90.00
#
_symmetry.space_group_name_H-M   'P 1'
#
loop_
_entity.id
_entity.type
_entity.pdbx_description
1 polymer ?
#
loop_
_entity_poly.entity_id
_entity_poly.type
_entity_poly.pdbx_seq_one_letter_code
_entity_poly.pdbx_strand_id
1 'polypeptide(L)'
;MELLKNDWDLPPHMKFANYPNCDDREKSVELVEKAFNPAATWDDIRWLCSFTSLPVVVKGLLRAEGVELAIRSGVAAILLSNHGGRQLNTDVATLDVLREVVEAVRGRVEVYMDGGVRLGTDAFKALALGARAVFIGRPVLWGLTHKVTVERDVTTARDDNIPKGGSPHGSERKTDGRRRAVLDQLVQEIHHCKLNHEALRDKINSRKVILDERNQLLDVLQRNLEDIKSEK
;
A
#
# COMPACT_ATOMS: atom_id res chain seq x y z
N MET A 1 29.02 9.80 -13.44
CA MET A 1 27.71 9.29 -12.99
C MET A 1 27.27 10.12 -11.78
N GLU A 2 27.07 11.43 -11.98
CA GLU A 2 26.59 12.34 -10.94
C GLU A 2 25.21 12.85 -11.36
N LEU A 3 24.16 12.13 -10.99
CA LEU A 3 22.77 12.52 -11.28
C LEU A 3 21.91 12.64 -10.00
N LEU A 4 22.51 12.50 -8.81
CA LEU A 4 21.78 12.54 -7.54
C LEU A 4 22.18 13.78 -6.74
N LYS A 5 21.22 14.67 -6.50
CA LYS A 5 21.44 16.00 -5.91
C LYS A 5 21.97 16.01 -4.47
N ASN A 6 21.68 14.96 -3.71
CA ASN A 6 21.81 14.99 -2.24
C ASN A 6 22.92 14.06 -1.71
N ASP A 7 23.70 13.42 -2.59
CA ASP A 7 24.69 12.38 -2.25
C ASP A 7 24.26 11.52 -1.03
N TRP A 8 23.09 10.91 -1.15
CA TRP A 8 22.41 10.30 -0.01
C TRP A 8 23.15 9.07 0.50
N ASP A 9 23.27 8.96 1.83
CA ASP A 9 23.77 7.77 2.52
C ASP A 9 23.06 7.57 3.88
N LEU A 10 23.24 6.41 4.49
CA LEU A 10 22.74 6.13 5.84
C LEU A 10 23.46 7.04 6.87
N PRO A 11 22.76 7.50 7.93
CA PRO A 11 23.42 8.17 9.04
C PRO A 11 24.51 7.27 9.66
N PRO A 12 25.65 7.82 10.14
CA PRO A 12 26.80 7.01 10.59
C PRO A 12 26.54 6.00 11.71
N HIS A 13 25.46 6.19 12.47
CA HIS A 13 25.06 5.31 13.57
C HIS A 13 24.05 4.23 13.16
N MET A 14 23.61 4.21 11.89
CA MET A 14 22.66 3.23 11.35
C MET A 14 23.37 2.24 10.43
N LYS A 15 22.92 0.99 10.48
CA LYS A 15 23.43 -0.11 9.64
C LYS A 15 22.27 -0.99 9.16
N PHE A 16 22.50 -1.77 8.10
CA PHE A 16 21.56 -2.80 7.68
C PHE A 16 21.60 -3.98 8.65
N ALA A 17 20.68 -4.02 9.61
CA ALA A 17 20.66 -5.03 10.68
C ALA A 17 20.62 -6.48 10.17
N ASN A 18 20.03 -6.74 9.00
CA ASN A 18 19.97 -8.08 8.39
C ASN A 18 21.26 -8.49 7.67
N TYR A 19 22.24 -7.58 7.53
CA TYR A 19 23.54 -7.81 6.91
C TYR A 19 24.65 -7.36 7.88
N PRO A 20 24.80 -8.01 9.05
CA PRO A 20 25.71 -7.54 10.11
C PRO A 20 27.19 -7.55 9.70
N ASN A 21 27.54 -8.24 8.61
CA ASN A 21 28.90 -8.40 8.12
C ASN A 21 29.19 -7.57 6.84
N CYS A 22 28.39 -6.56 6.52
CA CYS A 22 28.70 -5.67 5.40
C CYS A 22 29.92 -4.79 5.72
N ASP A 23 30.77 -4.49 4.71
CA ASP A 23 31.90 -3.58 4.91
C ASP A 23 31.37 -2.17 5.20
N ASP A 24 31.63 -1.67 6.41
CA ASP A 24 31.21 -0.35 6.89
C ASP A 24 31.79 0.82 6.08
N ARG A 25 32.75 0.55 5.18
CA ARG A 25 33.39 1.57 4.33
C ARG A 25 32.70 1.77 2.99
N GLU A 26 31.78 0.90 2.59
CA GLU A 26 31.01 1.05 1.35
C GLU A 26 29.77 1.93 1.58
N LYS A 27 29.45 2.79 0.60
CA LYS A 27 28.20 3.57 0.65
C LYS A 27 27.00 2.62 0.67
N SER A 28 25.97 2.95 1.45
CA SER A 28 24.78 2.09 1.59
C SER A 28 24.08 1.80 0.26
N VAL A 29 24.13 2.75 -0.68
CA VAL A 29 23.58 2.61 -2.02
C VAL A 29 24.33 1.55 -2.83
N GLU A 30 25.66 1.53 -2.77
CA GLU A 30 26.49 0.57 -3.50
C GLU A 30 26.28 -0.86 -2.98
N LEU A 31 26.13 -1.01 -1.66
CA LEU A 31 25.82 -2.30 -1.06
C LEU A 31 24.47 -2.85 -1.56
N VAL A 32 23.46 -1.99 -1.64
CA VAL A 32 22.13 -2.35 -2.14
C VAL A 32 22.18 -2.72 -3.62
N GLU A 33 22.93 -1.98 -4.44
CA GLU A 33 23.10 -2.27 -5.87
C GLU A 33 23.77 -3.64 -6.10
N LYS A 34 24.83 -3.97 -5.35
CA LYS A 34 25.51 -5.27 -5.43
C LYS A 34 24.63 -6.44 -4.97
N ALA A 35 23.64 -6.18 -4.11
CA ALA A 35 22.74 -7.21 -3.62
C ALA A 35 21.69 -7.65 -4.66
N PHE A 36 21.47 -6.89 -5.73
CA PHE A 36 20.50 -7.23 -6.76
C PHE A 36 21.14 -8.01 -7.92
N ASN A 37 20.52 -9.12 -8.28
CA ASN A 37 20.84 -9.85 -9.51
C ASN A 37 19.94 -9.37 -10.66
N PRO A 38 20.43 -8.59 -11.64
CA PRO A 38 19.62 -8.12 -12.76
C PRO A 38 19.24 -9.25 -13.74
N ALA A 39 19.90 -10.41 -13.66
CA ALA A 39 19.60 -11.58 -14.49
C ALA A 39 18.55 -12.50 -13.87
N ALA A 40 17.87 -12.10 -12.78
CA ALA A 40 16.85 -12.89 -12.12
C ALA A 40 15.68 -13.21 -13.07
N THR A 41 15.17 -14.44 -12.95
CA THR A 41 14.14 -15.02 -13.80
C THR A 41 13.01 -15.66 -12.97
N TRP A 42 11.99 -16.18 -13.64
CA TRP A 42 10.93 -16.96 -12.98
C TRP A 42 11.43 -18.28 -12.38
N ASP A 43 12.55 -18.81 -12.86
CA ASP A 43 13.14 -20.04 -12.29
C ASP A 43 13.73 -19.76 -10.90
N ASP A 44 14.26 -18.57 -10.66
CA ASP A 44 14.72 -18.14 -9.33
C ASP A 44 13.55 -18.00 -8.34
N ILE A 45 12.39 -17.54 -8.82
CA ILE A 45 11.17 -17.50 -8.01
C ILE A 45 10.71 -18.93 -7.67
N ARG A 46 10.71 -19.84 -8.66
CA ARG A 46 10.38 -21.25 -8.41
C ARG A 46 11.35 -21.90 -7.42
N TRP A 47 12.64 -21.64 -7.57
CA TRP A 47 13.66 -22.09 -6.62
C TRP A 47 13.37 -21.55 -5.21
N LEU A 48 13.09 -20.25 -5.06
CA LEU A 48 12.76 -19.64 -3.78
C LEU A 48 11.51 -20.29 -3.14
N CYS A 49 10.45 -20.49 -3.92
CA CYS A 49 9.25 -21.20 -3.48
C CYS A 49 9.53 -22.65 -3.05
N SER A 50 10.52 -23.31 -3.65
CA SER A 50 10.94 -24.66 -3.24
C SER A 50 11.85 -24.69 -2.00
N PHE A 51 12.53 -23.57 -1.71
CA PHE A 51 13.53 -23.47 -0.65
C PHE A 51 12.90 -23.21 0.73
N THR A 52 11.69 -22.65 0.78
CA THR A 52 10.99 -22.32 2.02
C THR A 52 9.57 -22.88 2.03
N SER A 53 9.06 -23.20 3.23
CA SER A 53 7.65 -23.52 3.44
C SER A 53 6.79 -22.28 3.73
N LEU A 54 7.41 -21.10 3.87
CA LEU A 54 6.69 -19.84 4.07
C LEU A 54 5.98 -19.42 2.78
N PRO A 55 4.78 -18.82 2.87
CA PRO A 55 4.09 -18.27 1.71
C PRO A 55 4.93 -17.19 1.00
N VAL A 56 5.30 -17.44 -0.26
CA VAL A 56 6.04 -16.47 -1.08
C VAL A 56 5.04 -15.58 -1.82
N VAL A 57 5.22 -14.27 -1.70
CA VAL A 57 4.40 -13.26 -2.40
C VAL A 57 5.27 -12.56 -3.44
N VAL A 58 4.89 -12.61 -4.71
CA VAL A 58 5.59 -11.85 -5.75
C VAL A 58 5.13 -10.39 -5.73
N LYS A 59 6.05 -9.47 -5.45
CA LYS A 59 5.80 -8.03 -5.41
C LYS A 59 6.35 -7.37 -6.67
N GLY A 60 5.55 -6.59 -7.37
CA GLY A 60 6.00 -5.85 -8.56
C GLY A 60 5.34 -6.26 -9.88
N LEU A 61 4.38 -7.18 -9.84
CA LEU A 61 3.66 -7.63 -11.04
C LEU A 61 2.55 -6.63 -11.37
N LEU A 62 2.67 -5.96 -12.51
CA LEU A 62 1.73 -4.91 -12.97
C LEU A 62 0.96 -5.27 -14.23
N ARG A 63 1.16 -6.48 -14.76
CA ARG A 63 0.70 -6.91 -16.09
C ARG A 63 0.04 -8.27 -16.02
N ALA A 64 -1.13 -8.45 -16.62
CA ALA A 64 -1.85 -9.72 -16.59
C ALA A 64 -1.04 -10.88 -17.20
N GLU A 65 -0.19 -10.61 -18.20
CA GLU A 65 0.63 -11.65 -18.87
C GLU A 65 1.61 -12.33 -17.91
N GLY A 66 2.05 -11.63 -16.85
CA GLY A 66 2.94 -12.19 -15.83
C GLY A 66 2.24 -13.12 -14.83
N VAL A 67 0.91 -13.09 -14.75
CA VAL A 67 0.13 -13.81 -13.73
C VAL A 67 0.31 -15.31 -13.84
N GLU A 68 0.26 -15.86 -15.06
CA GLU A 68 0.39 -17.30 -15.25
C GLU A 68 1.80 -17.79 -14.88
N LEU A 69 2.82 -17.00 -15.19
CA LEU A 69 4.20 -17.31 -14.83
C LEU A 69 4.40 -17.28 -13.31
N ALA A 70 3.80 -16.29 -12.62
CA ALA A 70 3.81 -16.22 -11.17
C ALA A 70 3.16 -17.45 -10.52
N ILE A 71 1.95 -17.81 -10.95
CA ILE A 71 1.22 -18.96 -10.41
C ILE A 71 1.98 -20.26 -10.67
N ARG A 72 2.51 -20.46 -11.89
CA ARG A 72 3.34 -21.63 -12.23
C ARG A 72 4.66 -21.70 -11.45
N SER A 73 5.11 -20.59 -10.87
CA SER A 73 6.30 -20.56 -10.01
C SER A 73 6.01 -20.97 -8.58
N GLY A 74 4.73 -21.15 -8.21
CA GLY A 74 4.34 -21.63 -6.87
C GLY A 74 4.15 -20.52 -5.83
N VAL A 75 3.95 -19.27 -6.25
CA VAL A 75 3.70 -18.16 -5.33
C VAL A 75 2.34 -18.33 -4.65
N ALA A 76 2.24 -17.91 -3.39
CA ALA A 76 1.00 -17.95 -2.62
C ALA A 76 0.09 -16.75 -2.92
N ALA A 77 0.68 -15.61 -3.31
CA ALA A 77 -0.04 -14.39 -3.64
C ALA A 77 0.76 -13.47 -4.57
N ILE A 78 0.06 -12.50 -5.16
CA ILE A 78 0.63 -11.44 -5.99
C ILE A 78 0.38 -10.09 -5.30
N LEU A 79 1.41 -9.27 -5.14
CA LEU A 79 1.31 -7.88 -4.69
C LEU A 79 1.57 -6.94 -5.87
N LEU A 80 0.51 -6.33 -6.40
CA LEU A 80 0.61 -5.28 -7.41
C LEU A 80 1.32 -4.07 -6.80
N SER A 81 2.45 -3.71 -7.39
CA SER A 81 3.29 -2.64 -6.89
C SER A 81 4.14 -2.05 -8.00
N ASN A 82 4.11 -0.72 -8.16
CA ASN A 82 5.12 0.01 -8.95
C ASN A 82 6.27 0.51 -8.05
N HIS A 83 6.49 -0.17 -6.91
CA HIS A 83 7.46 0.18 -5.89
C HIS A 83 7.28 1.60 -5.33
N GLY A 84 6.02 2.06 -5.31
CA GLY A 84 5.66 3.42 -4.93
C GLY A 84 6.07 4.47 -5.96
N GLY A 85 6.26 4.12 -7.24
CA GLY A 85 6.67 5.03 -8.31
C GLY A 85 8.15 5.40 -8.25
N ARG A 86 9.01 4.44 -7.87
CA ARG A 86 10.46 4.66 -7.64
C ARG A 86 11.38 3.87 -8.56
N GLN A 87 10.84 2.98 -9.39
CA GLN A 87 11.63 2.10 -10.27
C GLN A 87 11.57 2.62 -11.71
N LEU A 88 10.52 2.28 -12.46
CA LEU A 88 10.30 2.80 -13.80
C LEU A 88 9.47 4.09 -13.73
N ASN A 89 9.99 5.18 -14.29
CA ASN A 89 9.20 6.41 -14.44
C ASN A 89 8.12 6.21 -15.51
N THR A 90 7.01 6.95 -15.40
CA THR A 90 5.84 6.85 -16.30
C THR A 90 5.16 5.48 -16.34
N ASP A 91 5.43 4.65 -15.32
CA ASP A 91 4.72 3.40 -15.13
C ASP A 91 3.26 3.64 -14.71
N VAL A 92 2.43 2.60 -14.82
CA VAL A 92 1.01 2.65 -14.51
C VAL A 92 0.76 2.85 -13.01
N ALA A 93 -0.38 3.46 -12.68
CA ALA A 93 -0.86 3.43 -11.30
C ALA A 93 -1.37 2.01 -10.99
N THR A 94 -1.03 1.50 -9.81
CA THR A 94 -1.38 0.12 -9.40
C THR A 94 -2.88 -0.13 -9.35
N LEU A 95 -3.67 0.89 -9.01
CA LEU A 95 -5.14 0.80 -8.99
C LEU A 95 -5.73 0.63 -10.40
N ASP A 96 -5.12 1.25 -11.42
CA ASP A 96 -5.63 1.23 -12.80
C ASP A 96 -5.53 -0.16 -13.42
N VAL A 97 -4.50 -0.92 -13.06
CA VAL A 97 -4.28 -2.30 -13.56
C VAL A 97 -4.79 -3.38 -12.62
N LEU A 98 -5.34 -3.02 -11.45
CA LEU A 98 -5.76 -3.98 -10.43
C LEU A 98 -6.81 -4.97 -10.94
N ARG A 99 -7.86 -4.47 -11.58
CA ARG A 99 -8.95 -5.32 -12.08
C ARG A 99 -8.46 -6.34 -13.10
N GLU A 100 -7.61 -5.91 -14.04
CA GLU A 100 -7.06 -6.76 -15.09
C GLU A 100 -6.26 -7.94 -14.50
N VAL A 101 -5.40 -7.67 -13.51
CA VAL A 101 -4.62 -8.71 -12.84
C VAL A 101 -5.51 -9.63 -12.01
N VAL A 102 -6.50 -9.10 -11.28
CA VAL A 102 -7.47 -9.92 -10.50
C VAL A 102 -8.23 -10.88 -11.43
N GLU A 103 -8.70 -10.40 -12.58
CA GLU A 103 -9.41 -11.21 -13.57
C GLU A 103 -8.49 -12.30 -14.17
N ALA A 104 -7.22 -11.99 -14.43
CA ALA A 104 -6.23 -12.96 -14.89
C ALA A 104 -5.88 -14.04 -13.84
N VAL A 105 -5.90 -13.68 -12.56
CA VAL A 105 -5.63 -14.62 -11.45
C VAL A 105 -6.72 -15.68 -11.32
N ARG A 106 -7.99 -15.33 -11.61
CA ARG A 106 -9.14 -16.25 -11.53
C ARG A 106 -9.27 -16.93 -10.17
N GLY A 107 -8.95 -16.21 -9.09
CA GLY A 107 -9.04 -16.69 -7.71
C GLY A 107 -8.06 -17.80 -7.32
N ARG A 108 -7.05 -18.10 -8.16
CA ARG A 108 -6.06 -19.17 -7.89
C ARG A 108 -5.08 -18.83 -6.76
N VAL A 109 -4.79 -17.55 -6.57
CA VAL A 109 -3.94 -17.00 -5.51
C VAL A 109 -4.55 -15.70 -4.99
N GLU A 110 -4.13 -15.24 -3.82
CA GLU A 110 -4.56 -13.92 -3.34
C GLU A 110 -3.90 -12.79 -4.13
N VAL A 111 -4.59 -11.65 -4.23
CA VAL A 111 -4.09 -10.44 -4.87
C VAL A 111 -4.07 -9.31 -3.85
N TYR A 112 -2.94 -8.63 -3.72
CA TYR A 112 -2.76 -7.46 -2.86
C TYR A 112 -2.36 -6.25 -3.68
N MET A 113 -2.43 -5.06 -3.10
CA MET A 113 -2.03 -3.81 -3.76
C MET A 113 -1.24 -2.88 -2.84
N ASP A 114 -0.18 -2.25 -3.35
CA ASP A 114 0.42 -1.05 -2.76
C ASP A 114 0.42 0.12 -3.76
N GLY A 115 0.96 1.27 -3.35
CA GLY A 115 1.06 2.44 -4.23
C GLY A 115 -0.16 3.36 -4.08
N GLY A 116 0.08 4.64 -3.77
CA GLY A 116 -0.99 5.65 -3.74
C GLY A 116 -2.00 5.60 -2.58
N VAL A 117 -2.16 4.50 -1.83
CA VAL A 117 -3.17 4.39 -0.74
C VAL A 117 -2.91 5.39 0.40
N ARG A 118 -3.80 6.38 0.58
CA ARG A 118 -3.67 7.42 1.62
C ARG A 118 -4.92 7.65 2.45
N LEU A 119 -6.07 7.16 2.00
CA LEU A 119 -7.35 7.26 2.69
C LEU A 119 -8.00 5.88 2.80
N GLY A 120 -8.96 5.72 3.72
CA GLY A 120 -9.73 4.49 3.78
C GLY A 120 -10.56 4.26 2.51
N THR A 121 -10.98 5.33 1.83
CA THR A 121 -11.66 5.25 0.52
C THR A 121 -10.77 4.70 -0.59
N ASP A 122 -9.43 4.87 -0.51
CA ASP A 122 -8.51 4.25 -1.46
C ASP A 122 -8.41 2.73 -1.20
N ALA A 123 -8.32 2.36 0.08
CA ALA A 123 -8.33 0.95 0.49
C ALA A 123 -9.64 0.28 0.07
N PHE A 124 -10.77 0.96 0.27
CA PHE A 124 -12.09 0.52 -0.15
C PHE A 124 -12.16 0.24 -1.65
N LYS A 125 -11.72 1.19 -2.49
CA LYS A 125 -11.72 1.04 -3.95
C LYS A 125 -10.89 -0.17 -4.37
N ALA A 126 -9.71 -0.36 -3.78
CA ALA A 126 -8.86 -1.51 -4.08
C ALA A 126 -9.54 -2.84 -3.70
N LEU A 127 -10.13 -2.92 -2.50
CA LEU A 127 -10.88 -4.10 -2.06
C LEU A 127 -12.09 -4.38 -2.98
N ALA A 128 -12.82 -3.33 -3.37
CA ALA A 128 -13.96 -3.44 -4.30
C ALA A 128 -13.55 -3.91 -5.70
N LEU A 129 -12.32 -3.63 -6.12
CA LEU A 129 -11.73 -4.10 -7.37
C LEU A 129 -11.10 -5.50 -7.25
N GLY A 130 -11.16 -6.12 -6.08
CA GLY A 130 -10.78 -7.51 -5.86
C GLY A 130 -9.42 -7.74 -5.20
N ALA A 131 -8.75 -6.68 -4.72
CA ALA A 131 -7.64 -6.88 -3.79
C ALA A 131 -8.16 -7.50 -2.48
N ARG A 132 -7.36 -8.37 -1.87
CA ARG A 132 -7.60 -8.96 -0.55
C ARG A 132 -7.15 -8.03 0.57
N ALA A 133 -6.09 -7.26 0.33
CA ALA A 133 -5.51 -6.30 1.26
C ALA A 133 -4.73 -5.23 0.52
N VAL A 134 -4.51 -4.10 1.19
CA VAL A 134 -3.64 -3.02 0.73
C VAL A 134 -2.47 -2.80 1.68
N PHE A 135 -1.33 -2.37 1.14
CA PHE A 135 -0.12 -2.05 1.89
C PHE A 135 0.23 -0.57 1.78
N ILE A 136 0.72 0.01 2.87
CA ILE A 136 1.15 1.41 2.96
C ILE A 136 2.66 1.50 3.23
N GLY A 137 3.35 2.33 2.44
CA GLY A 137 4.79 2.57 2.58
C GLY A 137 5.07 3.91 3.27
N ARG A 138 5.14 4.99 2.48
CA ARG A 138 5.47 6.34 2.98
C ARG A 138 4.64 6.80 4.19
N PRO A 139 3.32 6.56 4.29
CA PRO A 139 2.55 6.96 5.48
C PRO A 139 3.11 6.41 6.79
N VAL A 140 3.68 5.19 6.79
CA VAL A 140 4.33 4.60 7.97
C VAL A 140 5.55 5.41 8.38
N LEU A 141 6.42 5.75 7.42
CA LEU A 141 7.61 6.57 7.68
C LEU A 141 7.23 7.98 8.15
N TRP A 142 6.21 8.58 7.56
CA TRP A 142 5.72 9.88 7.99
C TRP A 142 5.20 9.81 9.43
N GLY A 143 4.40 8.80 9.78
CA GLY A 143 3.96 8.56 11.15
C GLY A 143 5.13 8.43 12.12
N LEU A 144 6.16 7.64 11.76
CA LEU A 144 7.36 7.44 12.59
C LEU A 144 8.15 8.72 12.85
N THR A 145 8.18 9.66 11.90
CA THR A 145 8.85 10.96 12.10
C THR A 145 8.11 11.91 13.05
N HIS A 146 6.86 11.60 13.38
CA HIS A 146 6.11 12.33 14.40
C HIS A 146 6.31 11.65 15.76
N LYS A 147 6.37 12.43 16.85
CA LYS A 147 6.46 11.93 18.24
C LYS A 147 5.14 11.27 18.70
N VAL A 148 4.57 10.40 17.90
CA VAL A 148 3.45 9.55 18.26
C VAL A 148 4.01 8.13 18.35
N THR A 149 3.95 7.58 19.55
CA THR A 149 4.35 6.20 19.84
C THR A 149 3.57 5.25 18.93
N VAL A 150 4.23 4.68 17.92
CA VAL A 150 3.64 3.76 16.92
C VAL A 150 3.12 2.46 17.56
N GLU A 151 3.41 2.19 18.84
CA GLU A 151 2.99 0.98 19.55
C GLU A 151 1.51 0.94 19.92
N ARG A 152 0.75 2.05 19.89
CA ARG A 152 -0.60 2.04 20.47
C ARG A 152 -1.78 1.83 19.51
N ASP A 153 -1.65 2.08 18.21
CA ASP A 153 -2.85 2.09 17.34
C ASP A 153 -3.00 0.88 16.40
N VAL A 154 -2.08 -0.09 16.44
CA VAL A 154 -2.20 -1.33 15.64
C VAL A 154 -2.69 -2.54 16.47
N THR A 155 -2.59 -2.48 17.81
CA THR A 155 -2.84 -3.63 18.70
C THR A 155 -3.85 -3.43 19.84
N THR A 156 -4.30 -2.21 20.18
CA THR A 156 -5.39 -2.06 21.18
C THR A 156 -6.76 -2.12 20.52
N ALA A 157 -7.06 -3.29 19.93
CA ALA A 157 -8.40 -3.76 19.62
C ALA A 157 -8.62 -5.12 20.30
N ARG A 158 -8.14 -5.24 21.54
CA ARG A 158 -8.66 -6.19 22.51
C ARG A 158 -9.17 -5.35 23.66
N ASP A 159 -10.40 -5.67 24.04
CA ASP A 159 -11.21 -5.10 25.11
C ASP A 159 -10.41 -4.32 26.15
N ASP A 160 -10.86 -3.11 26.44
CA ASP A 160 -11.05 -2.66 27.83
C ASP A 160 -11.94 -1.41 27.84
N ASN A 161 -13.23 -1.66 28.03
CA ASN A 161 -14.20 -0.67 28.46
C ASN A 161 -13.91 -0.40 29.96
N ILE A 162 -13.43 0.79 30.34
CA ILE A 162 -13.75 1.51 31.61
C ILE A 162 -13.09 2.91 31.58
N PRO A 163 -13.85 3.98 31.87
CA PRO A 163 -13.32 5.36 31.93
C PRO A 163 -12.78 5.67 33.32
N LYS A 164 -11.60 6.33 33.43
CA LYS A 164 -11.19 7.02 34.66
C LYS A 164 -10.35 8.29 34.40
N GLY A 165 -11.00 9.44 34.62
CA GLY A 165 -10.52 10.55 35.48
C GLY A 165 -9.45 11.52 34.95
N GLY A 166 -9.71 12.83 35.08
CA GLY A 166 -8.84 13.97 34.71
C GLY A 166 -7.59 14.13 35.59
N SER A 167 -6.76 15.19 35.49
CA SER A 167 -6.90 16.54 34.93
C SER A 167 -5.46 17.11 34.70
N PRO A 168 -5.17 18.42 34.62
CA PRO A 168 -4.78 19.13 33.38
C PRO A 168 -3.34 19.69 33.41
N HIS A 169 -2.77 20.01 32.24
CA HIS A 169 -1.84 21.14 31.94
C HIS A 169 -0.84 20.79 30.83
N GLY A 170 -0.71 21.66 29.83
CA GLY A 170 0.42 21.67 28.90
C GLY A 170 0.05 21.99 27.45
N SER A 171 -0.21 23.27 27.19
CA SER A 171 -0.13 23.94 25.86
C SER A 171 -0.02 23.05 24.61
N GLU A 172 -1.17 22.61 24.08
CA GLU A 172 -1.26 22.07 22.72
C GLU A 172 -0.93 23.17 21.71
N ARG A 173 0.19 23.01 21.00
CA ARG A 173 0.41 23.69 19.73
C ARG A 173 -0.69 23.23 18.76
N LYS A 174 -1.61 24.14 18.42
CA LYS A 174 -2.76 23.93 17.52
C LYS A 174 -2.45 23.31 16.14
N THR A 175 -1.17 23.16 15.76
CA THR A 175 -0.73 22.48 14.53
C THR A 175 -0.69 20.96 14.64
N ASP A 176 -0.66 20.41 15.86
CA ASP A 176 -0.53 18.97 16.13
C ASP A 176 -1.88 18.23 16.02
N GLY A 177 -2.96 18.86 16.48
CA GLY A 177 -4.31 18.27 16.49
C GLY A 177 -4.89 17.96 15.11
N ARG A 178 -4.62 18.80 14.09
CA ARG A 178 -5.07 18.53 12.70
C ARG A 178 -4.36 17.34 12.06
N ARG A 179 -3.14 17.00 12.52
CA ARG A 179 -2.30 15.97 11.89
C ARG A 179 -2.48 14.62 12.55
N ARG A 180 -2.71 14.61 13.86
CA ARG A 180 -3.18 13.43 14.60
C ARG A 180 -4.54 12.93 14.11
N ALA A 181 -5.45 13.88 13.82
CA ALA A 181 -6.74 13.57 13.22
C ALA A 181 -6.66 12.79 11.91
N VAL A 182 -5.64 13.01 11.06
CA VAL A 182 -5.50 12.29 9.78
C VAL A 182 -5.12 10.82 10.00
N LEU A 183 -4.22 10.54 10.95
CA LEU A 183 -3.82 9.17 11.31
C LEU A 183 -4.95 8.44 12.03
N ASP A 184 -5.61 9.10 12.99
CA ASP A 184 -6.76 8.54 13.71
C ASP A 184 -7.92 8.27 12.76
N GLN A 185 -8.19 9.17 11.81
CA GLN A 185 -9.18 8.99 10.76
C GLN A 185 -8.80 7.83 9.84
N LEU A 186 -7.52 7.69 9.46
CA LEU A 186 -7.07 6.56 8.63
C LEU A 186 -7.29 5.22 9.33
N VAL A 187 -6.93 5.14 10.62
CA VAL A 187 -7.08 3.92 11.44
C VAL A 187 -8.56 3.60 11.62
N GLN A 188 -9.41 4.60 11.91
CA GLN A 188 -10.86 4.44 12.05
C GLN A 188 -11.52 4.00 10.73
N GLU A 189 -11.15 4.60 9.60
CA GLU A 189 -11.69 4.24 8.28
C GLU A 189 -11.27 2.82 7.87
N ILE A 190 -10.02 2.41 8.17
CA ILE A 190 -9.53 1.05 7.93
C ILE A 190 -10.30 0.04 8.80
N HIS A 191 -10.56 0.37 10.08
CA HIS A 191 -11.32 -0.48 10.99
C HIS A 191 -12.78 -0.64 10.53
N HIS A 192 -13.41 0.44 10.09
CA HIS A 192 -14.76 0.42 9.53
C HIS A 192 -14.86 -0.40 8.23
N CYS A 193 -13.83 -0.36 7.38
CA CYS A 193 -13.76 -1.20 6.17
C CYS A 193 -13.58 -2.69 6.50
N LYS A 194 -12.78 -3.04 7.53
CA LYS A 194 -12.58 -4.44 7.95
C LYS A 194 -13.85 -5.10 8.46
N LEU A 195 -14.62 -4.41 9.30
CA LEU A 195 -15.85 -4.96 9.90
C LEU A 195 -16.95 -5.25 8.87
N ASN A 196 -16.91 -4.61 7.71
CA ASN A 196 -17.94 -4.73 6.68
C ASN A 196 -17.52 -5.56 5.46
N HIS A 197 -16.29 -6.09 5.42
CA HIS A 197 -15.71 -6.66 4.20
C HIS A 197 -16.57 -7.77 3.55
N GLU A 198 -17.23 -8.64 4.32
CA GLU A 198 -18.10 -9.69 3.77
C GLU A 198 -19.46 -9.14 3.29
N ALA A 199 -20.15 -8.36 4.13
CA ALA A 199 -21.44 -7.76 3.79
C ALA A 199 -21.35 -6.75 2.64
N LEU A 200 -20.22 -6.06 2.49
CA LEU A 200 -19.98 -5.13 1.40
C LEU A 200 -19.55 -5.83 0.12
N ARG A 201 -18.78 -6.92 0.21
CA ARG A 201 -18.44 -7.75 -0.95
C ARG A 201 -19.69 -8.32 -1.61
N ASP A 202 -20.68 -8.73 -0.83
CA ASP A 202 -21.97 -9.17 -1.35
C ASP A 202 -22.77 -8.03 -2.01
N LYS A 203 -22.73 -6.82 -1.43
CA LYS A 203 -23.33 -5.61 -2.05
C LYS A 203 -22.61 -5.17 -3.33
N ILE A 204 -21.28 -5.28 -3.38
CA ILE A 204 -20.44 -4.94 -4.54
C ILE A 204 -20.64 -5.96 -5.66
N ASN A 205 -20.70 -7.25 -5.33
CA ASN A 205 -20.99 -8.34 -6.28
C ASN A 205 -22.41 -8.27 -6.84
N SER A 206 -23.35 -7.58 -6.16
CA SER A 206 -24.73 -7.42 -6.63
C SER A 206 -24.92 -6.48 -7.84
N ARG A 207 -23.85 -6.05 -8.52
CA ARG A 207 -23.81 -5.12 -9.69
C ARG A 207 -24.36 -3.71 -9.44
N LYS A 208 -25.27 -3.52 -8.49
CA LYS A 208 -26.08 -2.29 -8.34
C LYS A 208 -25.29 -1.12 -7.76
N VAL A 209 -24.49 -1.35 -6.71
CA VAL A 209 -23.83 -0.26 -5.96
C VAL A 209 -22.71 0.43 -6.76
N ILE A 210 -21.86 -0.33 -7.47
CA ILE A 210 -20.81 0.27 -8.32
C ILE A 210 -21.43 1.06 -9.49
N LEU A 211 -22.52 0.55 -10.08
CA LEU A 211 -23.23 1.25 -11.15
C LEU A 211 -23.87 2.54 -10.64
N ASP A 212 -24.45 2.54 -9.44
CA ASP A 212 -25.08 3.71 -8.84
C ASP A 212 -24.04 4.79 -8.47
N GLU A 213 -22.89 4.42 -7.90
CA GLU A 213 -21.81 5.37 -7.59
C GLU A 213 -21.14 5.93 -8.87
N ARG A 214 -20.93 5.09 -9.89
CA ARG A 214 -20.43 5.53 -11.20
C ARG A 214 -21.40 6.52 -11.84
N ASN A 215 -22.70 6.25 -11.79
CA ASN A 215 -23.72 7.12 -12.37
C ASN A 215 -23.82 8.45 -11.59
N GLN A 216 -23.72 8.43 -10.25
CA GLN A 216 -23.65 9.66 -9.46
C GLN A 216 -22.42 10.52 -9.78
N LEU A 217 -21.26 9.90 -9.99
CA LEU A 217 -20.05 10.60 -10.43
C LEU A 217 -20.19 11.19 -11.83
N LEU A 218 -20.81 10.46 -12.76
CA LEU A 218 -21.10 10.97 -14.11
C LEU A 218 -22.06 12.16 -14.09
N ASP A 219 -23.09 12.13 -13.23
CA ASP A 219 -24.03 13.24 -13.07
C ASP A 219 -23.37 14.50 -12.48
N VAL A 220 -22.41 14.35 -11.57
CA VAL A 220 -21.64 15.48 -11.03
C VAL A 220 -20.71 16.05 -12.10
N LEU A 221 -20.04 15.19 -12.88
CA LEU A 221 -19.14 15.62 -13.94
C LEU A 221 -19.90 16.31 -15.09
N GLN A 222 -21.09 15.83 -15.47
CA GLN A 222 -21.92 16.45 -16.49
C GLN A 222 -22.41 17.84 -16.07
N ARG A 223 -22.87 18.00 -14.83
CA ARG A 223 -23.28 19.31 -14.29
C ARG A 223 -22.13 20.31 -14.30
N ASN A 224 -20.96 19.91 -13.82
CA ASN A 224 -19.78 20.78 -13.85
C ASN A 224 -19.38 21.16 -15.29
N LEU A 225 -19.59 20.26 -16.25
CA LEU A 225 -19.29 20.53 -17.67
C LEU A 225 -20.30 21.49 -18.31
N GLU A 226 -21.56 21.45 -17.89
CA GLU A 226 -22.60 22.39 -18.31
C GLU A 226 -22.37 23.78 -17.71
N ASP A 227 -22.01 23.85 -16.43
CA ASP A 227 -21.66 25.10 -15.76
C ASP A 227 -20.48 25.80 -16.48
N ILE A 228 -19.42 25.05 -16.81
CA ILE A 228 -18.27 25.57 -17.58
C ILE A 228 -18.65 26.04 -18.99
N LYS A 229 -19.65 25.41 -19.64
CA LYS A 229 -20.14 25.83 -20.95
C LYS A 229 -21.03 27.07 -20.87
N SER A 230 -21.71 27.28 -19.75
CA SER A 230 -22.59 28.44 -19.52
C SER A 230 -21.83 29.72 -19.15
N GLU A 231 -20.57 29.59 -18.73
CA GLU A 231 -19.66 30.71 -18.42
C GLU A 231 -18.83 31.20 -19.62
N LYS A 232 -19.12 30.71 -20.84
CA LYS A 232 -18.53 31.16 -22.12
C LYS A 232 -19.58 31.82 -23.01
#